data_AF-A0A3N4LKR2-F1
#
_entry.id   AF-A0A3N4LKR2-F1
#
_cell.length_a   1.000
_cell.length_b   1.000
_cell.length_c   1.000
_cell.angle_alpha   90.00
_cell.angle_beta   90.00
_cell.angle_gamma   90.00
#
_symmetry.space_group_name_H-M   'P 1'
#
loop_
_entity.id
_entity.type
_entity.pdbx_description
1 polymer ?
#
loop_
_entity_poly.entity_id
_entity_poly.type
_entity_poly.pdbx_seq_one_letter_code
_entity_poly.pdbx_strand_id
1 'polypeptide(L)' 'PDMHIRDGVKDAITKLHSHGYVHGDIREVNIIVCGPAGLCVDLVDWDWAGVDGTVKYPISLN' A
#
# COMPACT_ATOMS: atom_id res chain seq x y z
N PRO A 1 -7.43 -18.91 -10.70
CA PRO A 1 -6.10 -18.30 -10.93
C PRO A 1 -5.51 -17.91 -9.59
N ASP A 2 -4.39 -18.50 -9.22
CA ASP A 2 -3.69 -18.14 -7.98
C ASP A 2 -3.32 -16.65 -8.07
N MET A 3 -3.86 -15.83 -7.19
CA MET A 3 -3.50 -14.42 -7.14
C MET A 3 -2.06 -14.33 -6.66
N HIS A 4 -1.17 -13.80 -7.48
CA HIS A 4 0.17 -13.47 -7.01
C HIS A 4 0.05 -12.27 -6.06
N ILE A 5 0.57 -12.40 -4.84
CA ILE A 5 0.54 -11.35 -3.80
C ILE A 5 1.00 -10.00 -4.36
N ARG A 6 2.02 -10.01 -5.22
CA ARG A 6 2.54 -8.81 -5.89
C ARG A 6 1.48 -8.08 -6.72
N ASP A 7 0.60 -8.80 -7.39
CA ASP A 7 -0.46 -8.20 -8.21
C ASP A 7 -1.58 -7.65 -7.33
N GLY A 8 -1.92 -8.33 -6.23
CA GLY A 8 -2.82 -7.78 -5.21
C GLY A 8 -2.32 -6.47 -4.59
N VAL A 9 -1.01 -6.39 -4.29
CA VAL A 9 -0.37 -5.14 -3.81
C VAL A 9 -0.47 -4.03 -4.87
N LYS A 10 -0.19 -4.34 -6.14
CA LYS A 10 -0.31 -3.36 -7.23
C LYS A 10 -1.74 -2.86 -7.39
N ASP A 11 -2.73 -3.74 -7.29
CA ASP A 11 -4.14 -3.38 -7.42
C ASP A 11 -4.58 -2.46 -6.27
N ALA A 12 -4.17 -2.76 -5.04
CA ALA A 12 -4.43 -1.91 -3.87
C ALA A 12 -3.81 -0.51 -4.03
N ILE A 13 -2.53 -0.44 -4.45
CA ILE A 13 -1.83 0.84 -4.71
C ILE A 13 -2.49 1.60 -5.87
N THR A 14 -2.84 0.92 -6.95
CA THR A 14 -3.49 1.53 -8.12
C THR A 14 -4.84 2.13 -7.74
N LYS A 15 -5.62 1.43 -6.91
CA LYS A 15 -6.88 1.94 -6.37
C LYS A 15 -6.66 3.16 -5.47
N LEU A 16 -5.62 3.16 -4.63
CA LEU A 16 -5.31 4.30 -3.79
C LEU A 16 -4.95 5.54 -4.62
N HIS A 17 -4.06 5.36 -5.60
CA HIS A 17 -3.60 6.43 -6.50
C HIS A 17 -4.73 6.97 -7.39
N SER A 18 -5.67 6.12 -7.83
CA SER A 18 -6.80 6.59 -8.65
C SER A 18 -7.74 7.54 -7.89
N HIS A 19 -7.64 7.58 -6.55
CA HIS A 19 -8.36 8.53 -5.70
C HIS A 19 -7.49 9.73 -5.28
N GLY A 20 -6.25 9.85 -5.78
CA GLY A 20 -5.35 10.97 -5.49
C GLY A 20 -4.61 10.87 -4.16
N TYR A 21 -4.51 9.67 -3.59
CA TYR A 21 -3.81 9.42 -2.32
C TYR A 21 -2.58 8.55 -2.50
N VAL A 22 -1.65 8.65 -1.57
CA VAL A 22 -0.48 7.77 -1.40
C VAL A 22 -0.43 7.24 0.03
N HIS A 23 0.16 6.06 0.24
CA HIS A 23 0.32 5.49 1.58
C HIS A 23 1.55 6.01 2.32
N GLY A 24 2.61 6.37 1.59
CA GLY A 24 3.83 6.96 2.16
C GLY A 24 4.87 5.99 2.75
N ASP A 25 4.47 4.78 3.15
CA ASP A 25 5.34 3.78 3.80
C ASP A 25 5.02 2.34 3.36
N ILE A 26 5.12 2.07 2.05
CA ILE A 26 4.88 0.73 1.52
C ILE A 26 6.12 -0.16 1.75
N ARG A 27 5.97 -1.15 2.61
CA ARG A 27 6.98 -2.18 2.94
C ARG A 27 6.30 -3.48 3.36
N GLU A 28 7.03 -4.59 3.33
CA GLU A 28 6.50 -5.93 3.63
C GLU A 28 5.75 -5.99 4.97
N VAL A 29 6.28 -5.36 6.01
CA VAL A 29 5.65 -5.35 7.35
C VAL A 29 4.34 -4.56 7.41
N ASN A 30 4.08 -3.69 6.43
CA ASN A 30 2.86 -2.88 6.32
C ASN A 30 1.84 -3.50 5.35
N ILE A 31 2.08 -4.74 4.91
CA ILE A 31 1.21 -5.48 4.00
C ILE A 31 0.68 -6.72 4.74
N ILE A 32 -0.64 -6.80 4.90
CA ILE A 32 -1.29 -7.99 5.44
C ILE A 32 -1.82 -8.83 4.28
N VAL A 33 -1.40 -10.10 4.25
CA VAL A 33 -1.90 -11.09 3.30
C VAL A 33 -2.94 -11.95 4.00
N CYS A 34 -4.18 -11.86 3.55
CA CYS A 34 -5.35 -12.49 4.16
C CYS A 34 -5.96 -13.58 3.25
N GLY A 35 -6.66 -14.53 3.88
CA GLY A 35 -7.45 -15.55 3.20
C GLY A 35 -6.67 -16.77 2.71
N PRO A 36 -7.37 -17.80 2.21
CA PRO A 36 -6.74 -18.99 1.65
C PRO A 36 -5.79 -18.60 0.53
N ALA A 37 -4.58 -19.17 0.53
CA ALA A 37 -3.55 -18.91 -0.48
C ALA A 37 -3.18 -17.42 -0.70
N GLY A 38 -3.47 -16.53 0.25
CA GLY A 38 -3.11 -15.11 0.15
C GLY A 38 -3.91 -14.31 -0.87
N LEU A 39 -5.18 -14.68 -1.07
CA LEU A 39 -6.13 -14.07 -2.02
C LEU A 39 -6.54 -12.62 -1.69
N CYS A 40 -6.16 -12.07 -0.55
CA CYS A 40 -6.46 -10.70 -0.17
C CYS A 40 -5.20 -9.99 0.33
N VAL A 41 -5.07 -8.72 -0.03
CA VAL A 41 -3.97 -7.83 0.37
C VAL A 41 -4.58 -6.58 0.97
N ASP A 42 -4.24 -6.31 2.23
CA ASP A 42 -4.60 -5.09 2.93
C ASP A 42 -3.34 -4.29 3.28
N LEU A 43 -3.42 -2.97 3.13
CA LEU A 43 -2.37 -2.05 3.55
C LEU A 43 -2.71 -1.50 4.94
N VAL A 44 -1.71 -1.46 5.83
CA VAL A 44 -1.83 -0.95 7.21
C VAL A 44 -0.71 0.04 7.51
N ASP A 45 -0.79 0.74 8.64
CA ASP A 45 0.17 1.78 9.03
C ASP A 45 0.06 3.05 8.14
N TRP A 46 -1.08 3.73 8.24
CA TRP A 46 -1.45 4.89 7.41
C TRP A 46 -0.95 6.24 7.94
N ASP A 47 -0.04 6.25 8.93
CA ASP A 47 0.44 7.48 9.57
C ASP A 47 1.13 8.42 8.58
N TRP A 48 1.66 7.87 7.48
CA TRP A 48 2.33 8.62 6.42
C TRP A 48 1.46 8.77 5.18
N ALA A 49 0.20 8.36 5.21
CA ALA A 49 -0.65 8.51 4.06
C ALA A 49 -1.12 9.96 3.86
N GLY A 50 -1.43 10.32 2.62
CA GLY A 50 -1.90 11.65 2.31
C GLY A 50 -2.21 11.86 0.84
N VAL A 51 -2.58 13.09 0.50
CA VAL A 51 -2.84 13.49 -0.89
C VAL A 51 -1.53 13.51 -1.67
N ASP A 52 -1.55 12.91 -2.86
CA ASP A 52 -0.39 12.86 -3.76
C ASP A 52 0.12 14.27 -4.10
N GLY A 53 1.44 14.42 -4.18
CA GLY A 53 2.13 15.70 -4.38
C GLY A 53 2.08 16.69 -3.20
N THR A 54 1.19 16.48 -2.22
CA THR A 54 0.97 17.39 -1.09
C THR A 54 1.69 16.94 0.17
N VAL A 55 1.57 15.66 0.52
CA VAL A 55 2.26 15.11 1.70
C VAL A 55 3.78 15.19 1.51
N LYS A 56 4.50 15.56 2.58
CA LYS A 56 5.97 15.69 2.60
C LYS A 56 6.52 14.88 3.76
N TYR A 57 7.61 14.17 3.53
CA TYR A 57 8.32 13.42 4.55
C TYR A 57 9.67 14.08 4.86
N PRO A 58 10.13 14.06 6.12
CA PRO A 58 11.48 14.47 6.46
C PRO A 58 12.52 13.73 5.61
N ILE A 59 13.55 14.44 5.15
CA ILE A 59 14.60 13.84 4.30
C ILE A 59 15.45 12.79 5.04
N SER A 60 15.38 12.78 6.38
CA SER A 60 16.11 11.89 7.28
C SER A 60 15.32 10.63 7.66
N LEU A 61 14.29 10.30 6.89
CA LEU A 61 13.42 9.15 7.11
C LEU A 61 13.89 8.01 6.20
N ASN A 62 13.98 6.80 6.77
CA ASN A 62 14.75 5.66 6.26
C ASN A 62 14.25 5.09 4.93
#